data_AF-I7AD27-F1
#
_entry.id   AF-I7AD27-F1
#
_cell.length_a   1.000
_cell.length_b   1.000
_cell.length_c   1.000
_cell.angle_alpha   90.00
_cell.angle_beta   90.00
_cell.angle_gamma   90.00
#
_symmetry.space_group_name_H-M   'P 1'
#
loop_
_entity.id
_entity.type
_entity.pdbx_description
1 polymer ?
#
loop_
_entity_poly.entity_id
_entity_poly.type
_entity_poly.pdbx_seq_one_letter_code
_entity_poly.pdbx_strand_id
1 'polypeptide(L)'
;MDIKELIVRVLENRDIGMINWEVYIEGDRVDLHELSTADILKYTFPYIKGVVNDKAGNKYDGLKLFKEYCEDCEYLNLVGEETVALCRGGGRDNKIKLWRKTKEFRYDFIDWEDREWVMKLIEYFYIMSMKNIEHLNREIMLLQNKSDKNPRGNEGMECIRVDSRGRVENVLVGRNDPTMTLDEFAEKIMAEMDKDSSLPPQDETSSTSSDDDPSREKLLKRDDERDEREISRGNTTRMG
;
A
#
# COMPACT_ATOMS: atom_id res chain seq x y z
N MET A 1 -34.35 10.24 -0.50
CA MET A 1 -33.64 9.25 0.32
C MET A 1 -33.07 10.00 1.50
N ASP A 2 -33.31 9.53 2.72
CA ASP A 2 -32.84 10.22 3.92
C ASP A 2 -31.31 10.09 4.05
N ILE A 3 -30.63 11.15 4.47
CA ILE A 3 -29.17 11.16 4.68
C ILE A 3 -28.76 10.10 5.71
N LYS A 4 -29.60 9.89 6.72
CA LYS A 4 -29.41 8.88 7.75
C LYS A 4 -29.38 7.47 7.16
N GLU A 5 -30.30 7.18 6.25
CA GLU A 5 -30.37 5.88 5.57
C GLU A 5 -29.13 5.62 4.71
N LEU A 6 -28.61 6.65 4.05
CA LEU A 6 -27.40 6.55 3.24
C LEU A 6 -26.16 6.28 4.07
N ILE A 7 -26.01 7.01 5.18
CA ILE A 7 -24.92 6.80 6.14
C ILE A 7 -24.95 5.36 6.64
N VAL A 8 -26.12 4.83 7.01
CA VAL A 8 -26.26 3.43 7.43
C VAL A 8 -25.84 2.48 6.32
N ARG A 9 -26.28 2.70 5.07
CA ARG A 9 -25.86 1.87 3.93
C ARG A 9 -24.35 1.92 3.69
N VAL A 10 -23.71 3.08 3.84
CA VAL A 10 -22.25 3.21 3.75
C VAL A 10 -21.57 2.40 4.87
N LEU A 11 -22.04 2.55 6.11
CA LEU A 11 -21.47 1.83 7.26
C LEU A 11 -21.61 0.30 7.13
N GLU A 12 -22.73 -0.17 6.57
CA GLU A 12 -22.99 -1.59 6.31
C GLU A 12 -22.39 -2.10 4.99
N ASN A 13 -21.66 -1.25 4.25
CA ASN A 13 -21.12 -1.54 2.91
C ASN A 13 -22.17 -1.97 1.87
N ARG A 14 -23.45 -1.65 2.06
CA ARG A 14 -24.54 -1.95 1.12
C ARG A 14 -24.41 -1.12 -0.16
N ASP A 15 -25.10 -1.56 -1.21
CA ASP A 15 -25.14 -0.80 -2.46
C ASP A 15 -25.99 0.47 -2.33
N ILE A 16 -25.36 1.55 -2.76
CA ILE A 16 -25.94 2.88 -2.85
C ILE A 16 -25.93 3.17 -4.34
N GLY A 17 -27.10 3.05 -4.99
CA GLY A 17 -27.21 3.34 -6.42
C GLY A 17 -26.67 4.74 -6.75
N MET A 18 -26.27 4.98 -7.99
CA MET A 18 -25.93 6.33 -8.44
C MET A 18 -27.17 7.21 -8.33
N ILE A 19 -27.16 8.15 -7.39
CA ILE A 19 -28.19 9.17 -7.31
C ILE A 19 -27.50 10.52 -7.47
N ASN A 20 -27.82 11.21 -8.57
CA ASN A 20 -27.39 12.58 -8.79
C ASN A 20 -28.09 13.47 -7.77
N TRP A 21 -27.35 13.97 -6.79
CA TRP A 21 -27.82 14.95 -5.83
C TRP A 21 -26.95 16.18 -5.87
N GLU A 22 -27.55 17.32 -6.17
CA GLU A 22 -26.96 18.63 -5.93
C GLU A 22 -27.40 19.06 -4.54
N VAL A 23 -26.45 19.10 -3.60
CA VAL A 23 -26.66 19.71 -2.29
C VAL A 23 -25.78 20.94 -2.29
N TYR A 24 -26.41 22.11 -2.37
CA TYR A 24 -25.76 23.39 -2.15
C TYR A 24 -25.66 23.60 -0.64
N ILE A 25 -24.43 23.64 -0.13
CA ILE A 25 -24.16 24.10 1.24
C ILE A 25 -23.85 25.59 1.11
N GLU A 26 -24.79 26.45 1.50
CA GLU A 26 -24.53 27.89 1.59
C GLU A 26 -23.49 28.14 2.69
N GLY A 27 -22.33 28.64 2.28
CA GLY A 27 -21.23 28.96 3.16
C GLY A 27 -21.43 30.32 3.80
N ASP A 28 -21.90 30.32 5.03
CA ASP A 28 -21.60 31.39 5.98
C ASP A 28 -20.94 30.78 7.21
N ARG A 29 -19.99 31.51 7.80
CA ARG A 29 -19.27 31.10 9.03
C ARG A 29 -20.25 31.12 10.22
N VAL A 30 -21.05 30.07 10.33
CA VAL A 30 -21.87 29.80 11.51
C VAL A 30 -20.98 29.13 12.54
N ASP A 31 -21.03 29.59 13.79
CA ASP A 31 -20.34 28.95 14.90
C ASP A 31 -20.71 27.46 14.91
N LEU A 32 -19.72 26.57 15.06
CA LEU A 32 -19.95 25.13 15.08
C LEU A 32 -21.03 24.77 16.09
N HIS A 33 -21.04 25.47 17.23
CA HIS A 33 -22.00 25.27 18.32
C HIS A 33 -23.44 25.67 17.97
N GLU A 34 -23.64 26.51 16.96
CA GLU A 34 -24.95 26.95 16.47
C GLU A 34 -25.51 26.04 15.38
N LEU A 35 -24.68 25.20 14.75
CA LEU A 35 -25.12 24.25 13.74
C LEU A 35 -25.94 23.12 14.36
N SER A 36 -27.12 22.85 13.77
CA SER A 36 -27.94 21.70 14.13
C SER A 36 -27.24 20.39 13.76
N THR A 37 -27.54 19.30 14.47
CA THR A 37 -27.00 17.97 14.14
C THR A 37 -27.39 17.53 12.72
N ALA A 38 -28.57 17.95 12.25
CA ALA A 38 -29.04 17.68 10.89
C ALA A 38 -28.21 18.39 9.82
N ASP A 39 -27.76 19.62 10.08
CA ASP A 39 -26.89 20.36 9.15
C ASP A 39 -25.47 19.79 9.16
N ILE A 40 -24.98 19.39 10.34
CA ILE A 40 -23.69 18.72 10.49
C ILE A 40 -23.63 17.44 9.64
N LEU A 41 -24.71 16.66 9.62
CA LEU A 41 -24.77 15.45 8.80
C LEU A 41 -24.66 15.75 7.30
N LYS A 42 -25.12 16.91 6.82
CA LYS A 42 -25.03 17.27 5.38
C LYS A 42 -23.57 17.37 4.92
N TYR A 43 -22.62 17.68 5.80
CA TYR A 43 -21.21 17.68 5.43
C TYR A 43 -20.68 16.29 5.08
N THR A 44 -21.37 15.20 5.44
CA THR A 44 -20.99 13.83 5.01
C THR A 44 -21.31 13.54 3.54
N PHE A 45 -22.04 14.41 2.84
CA PHE A 45 -22.46 14.19 1.45
C PHE A 45 -21.30 13.96 0.47
N PRO A 46 -20.24 14.79 0.44
CA PRO A 46 -19.13 14.58 -0.50
C PRO A 46 -18.45 13.23 -0.28
N TYR A 47 -18.32 12.78 0.98
CA TYR A 47 -17.81 11.43 1.29
C TYR A 47 -18.69 10.32 0.70
N ILE A 48 -20.01 10.38 0.93
CA ILE A 48 -20.96 9.37 0.42
C ILE A 48 -20.90 9.32 -1.11
N LYS A 49 -20.88 10.48 -1.78
CA LYS A 49 -20.73 10.56 -3.24
C LYS A 49 -19.39 9.99 -3.71
N GLY A 50 -18.32 10.21 -2.96
CA GLY A 50 -17.00 9.65 -3.23
C GLY A 50 -17.04 8.12 -3.25
N VAL A 51 -17.67 7.51 -2.25
CA VAL A 51 -17.85 6.05 -2.16
C VAL A 51 -18.68 5.51 -3.33
N VAL A 52 -19.77 6.20 -3.71
CA VAL A 52 -20.60 5.79 -4.85
C VAL A 52 -19.82 5.85 -6.16
N ASN A 53 -19.05 6.90 -6.40
CA ASN A 53 -18.24 7.05 -7.60
C ASN A 53 -17.10 6.02 -7.66
N ASP A 54 -16.45 5.74 -6.54
CA ASP A 54 -15.43 4.69 -6.45
C ASP A 54 -16.01 3.32 -6.81
N LYS A 55 -17.17 2.96 -6.22
CA LYS A 55 -17.90 1.72 -6.56
C LYS A 55 -18.32 1.67 -8.04
N ALA A 56 -18.65 2.80 -8.65
CA ALA A 56 -19.00 2.91 -10.07
C ALA A 56 -17.77 2.84 -11.00
N GLY A 57 -16.55 2.85 -10.46
CA GLY A 57 -15.30 2.83 -11.23
C GLY A 57 -14.78 4.22 -11.64
N ASN A 58 -15.47 5.30 -11.24
CA ASN A 58 -15.09 6.69 -11.53
C ASN A 58 -14.05 7.18 -10.50
N LYS A 59 -12.83 6.63 -10.56
CA LYS A 59 -11.76 6.84 -9.57
C LYS A 59 -11.33 8.30 -9.41
N TYR A 60 -11.26 9.07 -10.49
CA TYR A 60 -10.87 10.48 -10.45
C TYR A 60 -11.91 11.36 -9.76
N ASP A 61 -13.19 11.14 -10.07
CA ASP A 61 -14.29 11.89 -9.45
C ASP A 61 -14.44 11.49 -7.97
N GLY A 62 -14.31 10.20 -7.66
CA GLY A 62 -14.27 9.72 -6.27
C GLY A 62 -13.14 10.37 -5.48
N LEU A 63 -11.93 10.41 -6.04
CA LEU A 63 -10.77 11.06 -5.43
C LEU A 63 -11.01 12.55 -5.15
N LYS A 64 -11.60 13.27 -6.12
CA LYS A 64 -11.92 14.70 -5.97
C LYS A 64 -12.90 14.92 -4.80
N LEU A 65 -13.96 14.13 -4.74
CA LEU A 65 -15.00 14.22 -3.71
C LEU A 65 -14.47 13.88 -2.31
N PHE A 66 -13.56 12.92 -2.19
CA PHE A 66 -12.91 12.63 -0.90
C PHE A 66 -12.01 13.78 -0.43
N LYS A 67 -11.30 14.46 -1.36
CA LYS A 67 -10.50 15.64 -1.01
C LYS A 67 -11.37 16.81 -0.57
N GLU A 68 -12.44 17.09 -1.31
CA GLU A 68 -13.44 18.11 -0.97
C GLU A 68 -14.01 17.87 0.43
N TYR A 69 -14.39 16.63 0.75
CA TYR A 69 -14.84 16.27 2.10
C TYR A 69 -13.79 16.58 3.18
N CYS A 70 -12.54 16.19 2.96
CA CYS A 70 -11.47 16.45 3.92
C CYS A 70 -11.21 17.95 4.10
N GLU A 71 -11.22 18.72 3.02
CA GLU A 71 -11.04 20.17 3.03
C GLU A 71 -12.17 20.87 3.79
N ASP A 72 -13.43 20.47 3.57
CA ASP A 72 -14.58 21.00 4.29
C ASP A 72 -14.51 20.69 5.80
N CYS A 73 -14.13 19.46 6.15
CA CYS A 73 -13.99 19.04 7.55
C CYS A 73 -12.90 19.84 8.28
N GLU A 74 -11.78 20.12 7.61
CA GLU A 74 -10.69 20.91 8.16
C GLU A 74 -11.05 22.41 8.23
N TYR A 75 -11.67 22.96 7.18
CA TYR A 75 -12.09 24.36 7.14
C TYR A 75 -13.05 24.70 8.27
N LEU A 76 -13.99 23.79 8.55
CA LEU A 76 -14.98 23.94 9.60
C LEU A 76 -14.47 23.48 10.97
N ASN A 77 -13.25 22.94 11.11
CA ASN A 77 -12.77 22.34 12.36
C ASN A 77 -13.73 21.27 12.93
N LEU A 78 -14.38 20.50 12.05
CA LEU A 78 -15.25 19.39 12.46
C LEU A 78 -14.46 18.20 13.02
N VAL A 79 -13.15 18.16 12.76
CA VAL A 79 -12.24 17.10 13.20
C VAL A 79 -11.16 17.72 14.06
N GLY A 80 -10.83 17.05 15.17
CA GLY A 80 -9.76 17.52 16.05
C GLY A 80 -8.41 17.60 15.35
N GLU A 81 -7.64 18.64 15.64
CA GLU A 81 -6.30 18.87 15.06
C GLU A 81 -5.36 17.67 15.22
N GLU A 82 -5.50 16.93 16.34
CA GLU A 82 -4.76 15.69 16.59
C GLU A 82 -5.00 14.66 15.47
N THR A 83 -6.25 14.46 15.07
CA THR A 83 -6.61 13.46 14.05
C THR A 83 -6.15 13.89 12.67
N VAL A 84 -6.23 15.18 12.36
CA VAL A 84 -5.67 15.76 11.12
C VAL A 84 -4.15 15.52 11.07
N ALA A 85 -3.44 15.81 12.16
CA ALA A 85 -2.00 15.58 12.27
C ALA A 85 -1.62 14.09 12.15
N LEU A 86 -2.40 13.19 12.76
CA LEU A 86 -2.20 11.75 12.65
C LEU A 86 -2.40 11.24 11.21
N CYS A 87 -3.39 11.76 10.49
CA CYS A 87 -3.66 11.38 9.10
C CYS A 87 -2.59 11.87 8.13
N ARG A 88 -2.01 13.05 8.37
CA ARG A 88 -0.93 13.62 7.55
C ARG A 88 0.44 13.04 7.88
N GLY A 89 0.65 12.60 9.12
CA GLY A 89 1.91 12.05 9.57
C GLY A 89 2.17 10.64 9.03
N GLY A 90 3.21 10.49 8.19
CA GLY A 90 3.69 9.18 7.75
C GLY A 90 4.45 8.45 8.86
N GLY A 91 3.93 7.31 9.32
CA GLY A 91 4.62 6.48 10.32
C GLY A 91 3.83 5.25 10.75
N ARG A 92 4.52 4.19 11.15
CA ARG A 92 3.89 2.95 11.65
C ARG A 92 3.03 3.23 12.88
N ASP A 93 3.52 4.04 13.81
CA ASP A 93 2.82 4.35 15.06
C ASP A 93 1.54 5.16 14.81
N ASN A 94 1.56 6.10 13.86
CA ASN A 94 0.37 6.85 13.45
C ASN A 94 -0.68 5.92 12.83
N LYS A 95 -0.27 4.99 11.97
CA LYS A 95 -1.18 3.97 11.40
C LYS A 95 -1.82 3.11 12.50
N ILE A 96 -1.06 2.73 13.52
CA ILE A 96 -1.58 1.97 14.66
C ILE A 96 -2.58 2.80 15.46
N LYS A 97 -2.28 4.08 15.74
CA LYS A 97 -3.20 4.99 16.43
C LYS A 97 -4.49 5.22 15.64
N LEU A 98 -4.39 5.49 14.35
CA LEU A 98 -5.55 5.64 13.46
C LEU A 98 -6.39 4.36 13.43
N TRP A 99 -5.77 3.18 13.37
CA TRP A 99 -6.48 1.91 13.42
C TRP A 99 -7.24 1.71 14.74
N ARG A 100 -6.67 2.12 15.88
CA ARG A 100 -7.37 2.09 17.18
C ARG A 100 -8.57 3.04 17.17
N LYS A 101 -8.39 4.30 16.75
CA LYS A 101 -9.49 5.27 16.63
C LYS A 101 -10.62 4.75 15.71
N THR A 102 -10.26 4.14 14.57
CA THR A 102 -11.26 3.52 13.68
C THR A 102 -12.02 2.38 14.36
N LYS A 103 -11.37 1.59 15.24
CA LYS A 103 -12.01 0.48 15.99
C LYS A 103 -12.82 0.93 17.21
N GLU A 104 -12.46 2.06 17.81
CA GLU A 104 -13.19 2.63 18.94
C GLU A 104 -14.57 3.12 18.52
N PHE A 105 -14.71 3.60 17.28
CA PHE A 105 -16.00 3.93 16.70
C PHE A 105 -16.84 2.66 16.51
N ARG A 106 -17.94 2.56 17.28
CA ARG A 106 -18.93 1.50 17.16
C ARG A 106 -20.24 2.09 16.65
N TYR A 107 -20.80 1.47 15.62
CA TYR A 107 -22.09 1.88 15.04
C TYR A 107 -23.23 0.91 15.37
N ASP A 108 -23.03 0.00 16.34
CA ASP A 108 -24.06 -0.95 16.81
C ASP A 108 -25.30 -0.24 17.39
N PHE A 109 -25.09 0.97 17.92
CA PHE A 109 -26.14 1.87 18.38
C PHE A 109 -25.92 3.24 17.73
N ILE A 110 -26.92 3.69 16.95
CA ILE A 110 -26.87 4.95 16.22
C ILE A 110 -27.78 5.94 16.92
N ASP A 111 -27.19 7.02 17.43
CA ASP A 111 -27.92 8.14 18.01
C ASP A 111 -27.71 9.38 17.14
N TRP A 112 -28.78 9.79 16.44
CA TRP A 112 -28.76 10.95 15.55
C TRP A 112 -29.01 12.28 16.29
N GLU A 113 -29.48 12.21 17.53
CA GLU A 113 -29.73 13.38 18.37
C GLU A 113 -28.50 13.72 19.22
N ASP A 114 -27.68 12.71 19.53
CA ASP A 114 -26.38 12.91 20.16
C ASP A 114 -25.36 13.55 19.22
N ARG A 115 -25.04 14.82 19.50
CA ARG A 115 -24.02 15.59 18.79
C ARG A 115 -22.64 14.95 18.91
N GLU A 116 -22.27 14.40 20.06
CA GLU A 116 -20.95 13.79 20.25
C GLU A 116 -20.78 12.57 19.34
N TRP A 117 -21.83 11.76 19.23
CA TRP A 117 -21.86 10.62 18.32
C TRP A 117 -21.73 11.06 16.85
N VAL A 118 -22.46 12.10 16.43
CA VAL A 118 -22.37 12.65 15.06
C VAL A 118 -20.96 13.19 14.75
N MET A 119 -20.32 13.86 15.70
CA MET A 119 -18.94 14.33 15.53
C MET A 119 -17.95 13.17 15.41
N LYS A 120 -18.11 12.11 16.22
CA LYS A 120 -17.32 10.88 16.10
C LYS A 120 -17.52 10.18 14.76
N LEU A 121 -18.74 10.21 14.21
CA LEU A 121 -19.04 9.69 12.87
C LEU A 121 -18.29 10.49 11.79
N ILE A 122 -18.29 11.82 11.87
CA ILE A 122 -17.58 12.68 10.91
C ILE A 122 -16.07 12.41 10.96
N GLU A 123 -15.51 12.33 12.17
CA GLU A 123 -14.11 11.98 12.39
C GLU A 123 -13.77 10.60 11.80
N TYR A 124 -14.65 9.61 12.01
CA TYR A 124 -14.50 8.29 11.41
C TYR A 124 -14.48 8.36 9.87
N PHE A 125 -15.43 9.06 9.26
CA PHE A 125 -15.47 9.25 7.82
C PHE A 125 -14.27 10.04 7.28
N TYR A 126 -13.72 10.99 8.05
CA TYR A 126 -12.49 11.69 7.69
C TYR A 126 -11.30 10.73 7.60
N ILE A 127 -11.11 9.89 8.63
CA ILE A 127 -10.05 8.88 8.63
C ILE A 127 -10.22 7.91 7.44
N MET A 128 -11.45 7.49 7.15
CA MET A 128 -11.76 6.63 6.01
C MET A 128 -11.51 7.33 4.67
N SER A 129 -11.84 8.61 4.55
CA SER A 129 -11.59 9.40 3.34
C SER A 129 -10.10 9.49 3.05
N MET A 130 -9.28 9.77 4.06
CA MET A 130 -7.82 9.83 3.91
C MET A 130 -7.25 8.49 3.44
N LYS A 131 -7.74 7.36 3.98
CA LYS A 131 -7.37 6.03 3.50
C LYS A 131 -7.79 5.82 2.05
N ASN A 132 -9.03 6.17 1.69
CA ASN A 132 -9.52 6.05 0.31
C ASN A 132 -8.70 6.90 -0.66
N ILE A 133 -8.31 8.11 -0.29
CA ILE A 133 -7.41 8.97 -1.06
C ILE A 133 -6.06 8.28 -1.28
N GLU A 134 -5.45 7.71 -0.23
CA GLU A 134 -4.19 6.97 -0.33
C GLU A 134 -4.31 5.76 -1.28
N HIS A 135 -5.40 5.00 -1.16
CA HIS A 135 -5.68 3.84 -2.00
C HIS A 135 -5.92 4.22 -3.46
N LEU A 136 -6.78 5.21 -3.73
CA LEU A 136 -7.09 5.68 -5.08
C LEU A 136 -5.88 6.29 -5.77
N ASN A 137 -5.08 7.09 -5.07
CA ASN A 137 -3.84 7.63 -5.64
C ASN A 137 -2.88 6.51 -6.06
N ARG A 138 -2.69 5.49 -5.21
CA ARG A 138 -1.87 4.31 -5.57
C ARG A 138 -2.43 3.58 -6.78
N GLU A 139 -3.74 3.38 -6.82
CA GLU A 139 -4.38 2.66 -7.91
C GLU A 139 -4.27 3.42 -9.23
N ILE A 140 -4.48 4.74 -9.22
CA ILE A 140 -4.30 5.61 -10.38
C ILE A 140 -2.84 5.57 -10.85
N MET A 141 -1.86 5.67 -9.95
CA MET A 141 -0.44 5.53 -10.31
C MET A 141 -0.12 4.18 -10.97
N LEU A 142 -0.69 3.08 -10.45
CA LEU A 142 -0.51 1.75 -11.03
C LEU A 142 -1.15 1.62 -12.41
N LEU A 143 -2.29 2.28 -12.65
CA LEU A 143 -2.95 2.30 -13.96
C LEU A 143 -2.15 3.12 -14.98
N GLN A 144 -1.60 4.27 -14.59
CA GLN A 144 -0.74 5.09 -15.43
C GLN A 144 0.57 4.36 -15.80
N ASN A 145 1.18 3.67 -14.84
CA ASN A 145 2.37 2.85 -15.10
C ASN A 145 2.09 1.66 -16.02
N LYS A 146 0.84 1.20 -16.14
CA LYS A 146 0.42 0.17 -17.10
C LYS A 146 0.25 0.73 -18.52
N SER A 147 -0.17 1.98 -18.68
CA SER A 147 -0.26 2.61 -20.01
C SER A 147 1.10 2.99 -20.59
N ASP A 148 2.08 3.31 -19.74
CA ASP A 148 3.45 3.64 -20.18
C ASP A 148 4.31 2.41 -20.50
N LYS A 149 3.86 1.22 -20.10
CA LYS A 149 4.35 -0.03 -20.68
C LYS A 149 3.67 -0.20 -22.03
N ASN A 150 4.28 0.36 -23.07
CA ASN A 150 4.13 -0.15 -24.44
C ASN A 150 3.97 -1.68 -24.38
N PRO A 151 2.99 -2.27 -25.06
CA PRO A 151 2.92 -3.72 -25.16
C PRO A 151 4.19 -4.16 -25.89
N ARG A 152 5.24 -4.52 -25.13
CA ARG A 152 6.26 -5.42 -25.64
C ARG A 152 5.48 -6.64 -26.10
N GLY A 153 5.54 -6.84 -27.41
CA GLY A 153 4.43 -7.38 -28.19
C GLY A 153 3.96 -8.76 -27.74
N ASN A 154 2.70 -9.06 -28.03
CA ASN A 154 2.16 -10.40 -28.23
C ASN A 154 2.91 -11.54 -27.51
N GLU A 155 3.02 -11.49 -26.18
CA GLU A 155 3.13 -12.71 -25.40
C GLU A 155 1.70 -13.27 -25.32
N GLY A 156 1.27 -13.89 -26.43
CA GLY A 156 0.15 -14.81 -26.37
C GLY A 156 0.44 -15.84 -25.29
N MET A 157 -0.60 -16.37 -24.64
CA MET A 157 -0.44 -17.49 -23.69
C MET A 157 0.42 -18.58 -24.36
N GLU A 158 1.66 -18.75 -23.89
CA GLU A 158 2.48 -19.89 -24.26
C GLU A 158 1.88 -21.12 -23.58
N CYS A 159 1.02 -21.82 -24.32
CA CYS A 159 0.57 -23.15 -23.94
C CYS A 159 1.75 -24.11 -24.01
N ILE A 160 2.30 -24.45 -22.83
CA ILE A 160 3.26 -25.53 -22.68
C ILE A 160 2.58 -26.84 -23.11
N ARG A 161 2.95 -27.37 -24.27
CA ARG A 161 2.49 -28.69 -24.72
C ARG A 161 3.21 -29.76 -23.92
N VAL A 162 2.46 -30.53 -23.15
CA VAL A 162 2.95 -31.69 -22.41
C VAL A 162 2.69 -32.94 -23.25
N ASP A 163 3.71 -33.80 -23.39
CA ASP A 163 3.53 -35.08 -24.08
C ASP A 163 2.57 -36.01 -23.32
N SER A 164 2.15 -37.11 -23.97
CA SER A 164 1.26 -38.11 -23.37
C SER A 164 1.85 -38.87 -22.17
N ARG A 165 3.11 -38.60 -21.80
CA ARG A 165 3.84 -39.16 -20.66
C ARG A 165 4.17 -38.10 -19.59
N GLY A 166 3.63 -36.88 -19.71
CA GLY A 166 3.81 -35.82 -18.72
C GLY A 166 5.12 -35.03 -18.83
N ARG A 167 5.89 -35.17 -19.92
CA ARG A 167 7.17 -34.46 -20.09
C ARG A 167 6.97 -33.18 -20.89
N VAL A 168 7.52 -32.09 -20.37
CA VAL A 168 7.57 -30.79 -21.05
C VAL A 168 8.83 -30.76 -21.91
N GLU A 169 8.69 -30.74 -23.23
CA GLU A 169 9.81 -30.41 -24.12
C GLU A 169 10.19 -28.93 -23.90
N ASN A 170 11.47 -28.67 -23.60
CA ASN A 170 12.09 -27.35 -23.53
C ASN A 170 11.87 -26.48 -22.26
N VAL A 171 11.91 -27.07 -21.06
CA VAL A 171 11.97 -26.27 -19.81
C VAL A 171 13.31 -25.52 -19.64
N LEU A 172 14.38 -25.98 -20.29
CA LEU A 172 15.75 -25.52 -20.02
C LEU A 172 16.39 -24.67 -21.13
N VAL A 173 15.74 -24.52 -22.29
CA VAL A 173 16.38 -23.89 -23.47
C VAL A 173 16.54 -22.37 -23.31
N GLY A 174 15.65 -21.70 -22.57
CA GLY A 174 15.69 -20.24 -22.40
C GLY A 174 16.40 -19.74 -21.13
N ARG A 175 17.04 -20.61 -20.34
CA ARG A 175 17.54 -20.25 -19.00
C ARG A 175 19.05 -20.18 -18.85
N ASN A 176 19.80 -20.61 -19.86
CA ASN A 176 21.26 -20.52 -19.89
C ASN A 176 21.68 -19.91 -21.22
N ASP A 177 21.68 -18.58 -21.33
CA ASP A 177 22.59 -17.93 -22.28
C ASP A 177 23.99 -18.08 -21.69
N PRO A 178 24.89 -18.87 -22.32
CA PRO A 178 26.25 -18.99 -21.82
C PRO A 178 26.90 -17.61 -21.91
N THR A 179 27.21 -16.99 -20.78
CA THR A 179 27.93 -15.70 -20.74
C THR A 179 29.40 -15.84 -21.14
N MET A 180 29.86 -17.06 -21.38
CA MET A 180 31.23 -17.41 -21.67
C MET A 180 31.27 -18.69 -22.50
N THR A 181 32.17 -18.75 -23.48
CA THR A 181 32.43 -19.94 -24.29
C THR A 181 33.27 -20.97 -23.51
N LEU A 182 33.29 -22.21 -23.97
CA LEU A 182 34.09 -23.27 -23.33
C LEU A 182 35.59 -22.95 -23.30
N ASP A 183 36.08 -22.27 -24.33
CA ASP A 183 37.48 -21.85 -24.44
C ASP A 183 37.80 -20.77 -23.41
N GLU A 184 36.94 -19.77 -23.26
CA GLU A 184 37.08 -18.73 -22.22
C GLU A 184 36.97 -19.31 -20.80
N PHE A 185 36.16 -20.35 -20.60
CA PHE A 185 36.09 -21.08 -19.32
C PHE A 185 37.38 -21.83 -19.02
N ALA A 186 37.96 -22.50 -20.02
CA ALA A 186 39.22 -23.21 -19.88
C ALA A 186 40.38 -22.24 -19.57
N GLU A 187 40.46 -21.10 -20.26
CA GLU A 187 41.44 -20.05 -19.99
C GLU A 187 41.32 -19.51 -18.57
N LYS A 188 40.10 -19.28 -18.09
CA LYS A 188 39.87 -18.80 -16.72
C LYS A 188 40.32 -19.81 -15.66
N ILE A 189 40.03 -21.09 -15.85
CA ILE A 189 40.47 -22.14 -14.92
C ILE A 189 42.00 -22.25 -14.92
N MET A 190 42.64 -22.25 -16.08
CA MET A 190 44.10 -22.32 -16.16
C MET A 190 44.76 -21.11 -15.48
N ALA A 191 44.22 -19.91 -15.66
CA ALA A 191 44.71 -18.70 -15.01
C ALA A 191 44.51 -18.70 -13.48
N GLU A 192 43.46 -19.34 -12.96
CA GLU A 192 43.25 -19.51 -11.52
C GLU A 192 44.17 -20.59 -10.92
N MET A 193 44.40 -21.70 -11.64
CA MET A 193 45.36 -22.73 -11.22
C MET A 193 46.80 -22.22 -11.13
N ASP A 194 47.20 -21.32 -12.04
CA ASP A 194 48.51 -20.70 -12.01
C ASP A 194 48.67 -19.74 -10.81
N LYS A 195 47.59 -19.09 -10.36
CA LYS A 195 47.61 -18.20 -9.18
C LYS A 195 47.75 -18.98 -7.87
N ASP A 196 47.07 -20.11 -7.74
CA ASP A 196 47.08 -20.92 -6.51
C ASP A 196 48.40 -21.67 -6.27
N SER A 197 49.22 -21.82 -7.32
CA SER A 197 50.56 -22.42 -7.19
C SER A 197 51.60 -21.53 -6.46
N SER A 198 51.25 -20.29 -6.14
CA SER A 198 52.16 -19.29 -5.55
C SER A 198 51.93 -19.00 -4.05
N LEU A 199 50.95 -19.62 -3.41
CA LEU A 199 50.65 -19.41 -1.99
C LEU A 199 51.21 -20.56 -1.13
N PRO A 200 51.98 -20.28 -0.06
CA PRO A 200 52.49 -21.31 0.83
C PRO A 200 51.32 -21.96 1.61
N PRO A 201 51.44 -23.25 1.96
CA PRO A 201 50.35 -24.02 2.56
C PRO A 201 49.98 -23.41 3.92
N GLN A 202 48.72 -22.98 4.07
CA GLN A 202 48.17 -22.64 5.39
C GLN A 202 47.69 -23.92 6.07
N ASP A 203 48.29 -24.18 7.23
CA ASP A 203 47.96 -25.27 8.15
C ASP A 203 46.46 -25.30 8.51
N GLU A 204 45.85 -26.47 8.34
CA GLU A 204 44.62 -26.84 8.99
C GLU A 204 44.85 -26.92 10.51
N THR A 205 44.40 -25.91 11.26
CA THR A 205 44.25 -26.07 12.71
C THR A 205 42.87 -25.61 13.17
N SER A 206 42.17 -26.59 13.71
CA SER A 206 40.99 -26.49 14.54
C SER A 206 41.20 -25.56 15.73
N SER A 207 40.24 -24.69 15.98
CA SER A 207 39.98 -24.19 17.33
C SER A 207 38.54 -23.70 17.45
N THR A 208 37.72 -24.61 17.97
CA THR A 208 36.47 -24.31 18.68
C THR A 208 36.76 -23.45 19.92
N SER A 209 35.80 -22.58 20.25
CA SER A 209 35.66 -21.72 21.45
C SER A 209 36.25 -20.31 21.40
N SER A 210 35.38 -19.32 21.23
CA SER A 210 35.31 -18.17 22.13
C SER A 210 33.97 -17.47 21.96
N ASP A 211 33.23 -17.36 23.06
CA ASP A 211 32.07 -16.47 23.22
C ASP A 211 32.43 -15.06 22.75
N ASP A 212 31.77 -14.62 21.68
CA ASP A 212 31.80 -13.22 21.26
C ASP A 212 30.37 -12.90 20.81
N ASP A 213 29.49 -12.75 21.82
CA ASP A 213 28.10 -12.36 21.61
C ASP A 213 28.12 -10.95 20.98
N PRO A 214 27.75 -10.80 19.69
CA PRO A 214 27.93 -9.55 18.99
C PRO A 214 27.02 -8.48 19.63
N SER A 215 27.61 -7.33 19.99
CA SER A 215 26.83 -6.19 20.50
C SER A 215 25.70 -5.85 19.51
N ARG A 216 24.57 -5.39 20.03
CA ARG A 216 23.37 -5.05 19.23
C ARG A 216 23.68 -4.14 18.03
N GLU A 217 24.68 -3.27 18.17
CA GLU A 217 25.14 -2.38 17.11
C GLU A 217 25.88 -3.11 15.98
N LYS A 218 26.69 -4.14 16.32
CA LYS A 218 27.31 -5.02 15.31
C LYS A 218 26.27 -5.88 14.59
N LEU A 219 25.19 -6.29 15.27
CA LEU A 219 24.09 -7.04 14.63
C LEU A 219 23.33 -6.17 13.62
N LEU A 220 22.96 -4.95 14.00
CA LEU A 220 22.27 -4.01 13.10
C LEU A 220 23.11 -3.69 11.86
N LYS A 221 24.41 -3.45 12.04
CA LYS A 221 25.31 -3.16 10.93
C LYS A 221 25.46 -4.35 9.96
N ARG A 222 25.37 -5.58 10.48
CA ARG A 222 25.42 -6.81 9.65
C ARG A 222 24.14 -7.00 8.84
N ASP A 223 23.00 -6.64 9.41
CA ASP A 223 21.71 -6.70 8.70
C ASP A 223 21.65 -5.63 7.60
N ASP A 224 22.10 -4.40 7.89
CA ASP A 224 22.18 -3.34 6.88
C ASP A 224 23.12 -3.72 5.72
N GLU A 225 24.29 -4.29 6.02
CA GLU A 225 25.25 -4.79 5.00
C GLU A 225 24.71 -6.00 4.22
N ARG A 226 23.78 -6.77 4.78
CA ARG A 226 23.16 -7.91 4.12
C ARG A 226 22.06 -7.44 3.17
N ASP A 227 21.22 -6.53 3.63
CA ASP A 227 20.16 -5.94 2.83
C ASP A 227 20.74 -5.17 1.63
N GLU A 228 21.82 -4.42 1.80
CA GLU A 228 22.52 -3.76 0.68
C GLU A 228 23.07 -4.75 -0.37
N ARG A 229 23.55 -5.93 0.07
CA ARG A 229 24.03 -6.98 -0.83
C ARG A 229 22.90 -7.69 -1.56
N GLU A 230 21.75 -7.88 -0.92
CA GLU A 230 20.59 -8.56 -1.50
C GLU A 230 19.79 -7.64 -2.43
N ILE A 231 19.82 -6.32 -2.21
CA ILE A 231 19.23 -5.33 -3.13
C ILE A 231 20.05 -5.23 -4.45
N SER A 232 21.37 -5.42 -4.38
CA SER A 232 22.28 -5.28 -5.53
C SER A 232 22.52 -6.58 -6.31
N ARG A 233 22.25 -7.75 -5.71
CA ARG A 233 22.36 -9.07 -6.37
C ARG A 233 21.03 -9.78 -6.33
N GLY A 234 20.35 -9.83 -7.48
CA GLY A 234 19.15 -10.64 -7.66
C GLY A 234 19.35 -12.10 -7.18
N ASN A 235 18.25 -12.71 -6.75
CA ASN A 235 18.14 -13.98 -5.98
C ASN A 235 18.68 -15.27 -6.65
N THR A 236 19.60 -15.21 -7.61
CA THR A 236 20.05 -16.38 -8.38
C THR A 236 21.39 -16.98 -7.95
N THR A 237 22.08 -16.43 -6.95
CA THR A 237 23.49 -16.82 -6.67
C THR A 237 23.67 -17.95 -5.65
N ARG A 238 22.60 -18.59 -5.14
CA ARG A 238 22.73 -19.60 -4.06
C ARG A 238 21.97 -20.91 -4.26
N MET A 239 21.57 -21.21 -5.51
CA MET A 239 21.12 -22.53 -5.91
C MET A 239 22.20 -23.12 -6.83
N GLY A 240 23.20 -23.73 -6.20
CA GLY A 240 24.18 -24.62 -6.81
C GLY A 240 24.20 -25.90 -6.00
#